data_AF-A0A1F4BU34-F1
#
_entry.id   AF-A0A1F4BU34-F1
#
_cell.length_a   1.000
_cell.length_b   1.000
_cell.length_c   1.000
_cell.angle_alpha   90.00
_cell.angle_beta   90.00
_cell.angle_gamma   90.00
#
_symmetry.space_group_name_H-M   'P 1'
#
loop_
_entity.id
_entity.type
_entity.pdbx_description
1 polymer ?
#
loop_
_entity_poly.entity_id
_entity_poly.type
_entity_poly.pdbx_seq_one_letter_code
_entity_poly.pdbx_strand_id
1 'polypeptide(L)'
;MLLALAGGVGGAKLAAGLDRALGGALTVVVNTGDDFEHLGLSISPDVDTVMYTVAGINNPDTGWGLAGETWSFMAMLERLGGETWFRLGDQDLAIHVERTRRLASGQSLSCVTSGLCRKLGVRSRVVPMSDARVRTFVLTEQGELPFQHYFVRLRCEPAVRGLRFEGAADASMSEGFAEALGHPSLCGIVLCPSNPYLSIDPILNVQGVRGALAARRVPAVAVSPIVGGQALKGPAAKIMRELGREASAVEAARHYAGLIDG
;
A
#
# COMPACT_ATOMS: atom_id res chain seq x y z
N MET A 1 9.71 19.09 4.78
CA MET A 1 9.06 18.01 4.01
C MET A 1 8.93 16.81 4.91
N LEU A 2 7.77 16.17 4.92
CA LEU A 2 7.53 14.93 5.65
C LEU A 2 7.45 13.75 4.68
N LEU A 3 8.03 12.62 5.05
CA LEU A 3 7.92 11.37 4.31
C LEU A 3 6.99 10.42 5.07
N ALA A 4 5.95 9.93 4.42
CA ALA A 4 5.02 8.95 4.99
C ALA A 4 5.15 7.61 4.25
N LEU A 5 5.34 6.51 4.98
CA LEU A 5 5.26 5.15 4.44
C LEU A 5 3.85 4.61 4.70
N ALA A 6 3.14 4.25 3.63
CA ALA A 6 1.74 3.90 3.71
C ALA A 6 1.36 2.68 2.86
N GLY A 7 0.38 1.94 3.35
CA GLY A 7 -0.38 0.96 2.58
C GLY A 7 -1.74 0.70 3.24
N GLY A 8 -2.68 0.18 2.46
CA GLY A 8 -4.07 -0.02 2.85
C GLY A 8 -4.80 1.24 3.32
N VAL A 9 -6.02 1.01 3.83
CA VAL A 9 -6.96 2.08 4.23
C VAL A 9 -6.45 2.90 5.42
N GLY A 10 -5.81 2.26 6.40
CA GLY A 10 -5.26 2.96 7.57
C GLY A 10 -4.17 3.96 7.18
N GLY A 11 -3.28 3.53 6.28
CA GLY A 11 -2.25 4.38 5.69
C GLY A 11 -2.81 5.57 4.94
N ALA A 12 -3.77 5.31 4.05
CA ALA A 12 -4.43 6.33 3.25
C ALA A 12 -5.15 7.40 4.08
N LYS A 13 -5.82 7.01 5.18
CA LYS A 13 -6.50 7.97 6.08
C LYS A 13 -5.53 8.93 6.77
N LEU A 14 -4.40 8.43 7.29
CA LEU A 14 -3.40 9.32 7.89
C LEU A 14 -2.73 10.19 6.81
N ALA A 15 -2.40 9.62 5.64
CA ALA A 15 -1.85 10.35 4.51
C ALA A 15 -2.75 11.52 4.08
N ALA A 16 -4.08 11.32 3.99
CA ALA A 16 -5.02 12.40 3.70
C ALA A 16 -5.08 13.46 4.80
N GLY A 17 -4.98 13.05 6.07
CA GLY A 17 -4.83 13.97 7.20
C GLY A 17 -3.59 14.86 7.07
N LEU A 18 -2.46 14.25 6.72
CA LEU A 18 -1.18 14.94 6.52
C LEU A 18 -1.19 15.82 5.26
N ASP A 19 -1.82 15.40 4.16
CA ASP A 19 -1.95 16.22 2.95
C ASP A 19 -2.73 17.50 3.25
N ARG A 20 -3.82 17.43 4.02
CA ARG A 20 -4.56 18.64 4.43
C ARG A 20 -3.68 19.62 5.20
N ALA A 21 -2.77 19.11 6.05
CA ALA A 21 -1.88 19.94 6.86
C ALA A 21 -0.65 20.46 6.09
N LEU A 22 -0.08 19.67 5.19
CA LEU A 22 1.25 19.90 4.60
C LEU A 22 1.22 20.15 3.08
N GLY A 23 0.18 19.68 2.39
CA GLY A 23 0.06 19.74 0.92
C GLY A 23 1.31 19.21 0.21
N GLY A 24 1.90 20.04 -0.66
CA GLY A 24 3.10 19.70 -1.43
C GLY A 24 4.37 19.46 -0.60
N ALA A 25 4.35 19.73 0.71
CA ALA A 25 5.46 19.37 1.60
C ALA A 25 5.40 17.92 2.13
N LEU A 26 4.44 17.11 1.66
CA LEU A 26 4.30 15.69 1.97
C LEU A 26 4.68 14.83 0.76
N THR A 27 5.52 13.82 0.99
CA THR A 27 5.70 12.68 0.08
C THR A 27 5.15 11.43 0.75
N VAL A 28 4.26 10.72 0.07
CA VAL A 28 3.70 9.44 0.50
C VAL A 28 4.28 8.33 -0.36
N VAL A 29 5.11 7.48 0.24
CA VAL A 29 5.63 6.26 -0.37
C VAL A 29 4.64 5.15 -0.11
N VAL A 30 4.17 4.52 -1.19
CA VAL A 30 3.08 3.57 -1.13
C VAL A 30 3.57 2.16 -1.44
N ASN A 31 3.12 1.21 -0.63
CA ASN A 31 3.29 -0.22 -0.88
C ASN A 31 2.84 -0.61 -2.30
N THR A 32 3.65 -1.41 -2.99
CA THR A 32 3.29 -2.04 -4.28
C THR A 32 3.40 -3.57 -4.23
N GLY A 33 3.62 -4.16 -3.05
CA GLY A 33 3.61 -5.61 -2.86
C GLY A 33 2.25 -6.25 -3.12
N ASP A 34 1.19 -5.45 -3.06
CA ASP A 34 -0.20 -5.88 -3.27
C ASP A 34 -0.65 -5.74 -4.72
N ASP A 35 0.20 -5.13 -5.57
CA ASP A 35 -0.05 -4.98 -6.99
C ASP A 35 -0.15 -6.37 -7.63
N PHE A 36 -0.97 -6.48 -8.67
CA PHE A 36 -1.19 -7.73 -9.40
C PHE A 36 -1.85 -7.47 -10.75
N GLU A 37 -1.97 -8.54 -11.52
CA GLU A 37 -2.68 -8.55 -12.80
C GLU A 37 -4.02 -9.27 -12.65
N HIS A 38 -5.11 -8.64 -13.09
CA HIS A 38 -6.45 -9.23 -13.07
C HIS A 38 -7.22 -8.83 -14.32
N LEU A 39 -7.85 -9.80 -15.00
CA LEU A 39 -8.56 -9.58 -16.27
C LEU A 39 -7.69 -8.88 -17.34
N GLY A 40 -6.38 -9.11 -17.32
CA GLY A 40 -5.41 -8.46 -18.20
C GLY A 40 -5.05 -7.02 -17.83
N LEU A 41 -5.52 -6.52 -16.69
CA LEU A 41 -5.27 -5.16 -16.21
C LEU A 41 -4.26 -5.16 -15.06
N SER A 42 -3.41 -4.13 -15.05
CA SER A 42 -2.51 -3.80 -13.95
C SER A 42 -3.27 -3.08 -12.85
N ILE A 43 -3.27 -3.66 -11.65
CA ILE A 43 -3.95 -3.14 -10.47
C ILE A 43 -2.90 -2.82 -9.40
N SER A 44 -3.01 -1.63 -8.80
CA SER A 44 -2.14 -1.18 -7.71
C SER A 44 -2.99 -0.73 -6.52
N PRO A 45 -3.54 -1.66 -5.72
CA PRO A 45 -4.62 -1.37 -4.77
C PRO A 45 -4.28 -0.31 -3.72
N ASP A 46 -3.06 -0.36 -3.19
CA ASP A 46 -2.61 0.58 -2.17
C ASP A 46 -2.32 1.97 -2.77
N VAL A 47 -1.71 2.03 -3.96
CA VAL A 47 -1.50 3.28 -4.71
C VAL A 47 -2.85 3.94 -5.01
N ASP A 48 -3.80 3.17 -5.51
CA ASP A 48 -5.15 3.64 -5.84
C ASP A 48 -5.89 4.11 -4.58
N THR A 49 -5.86 3.33 -3.50
CA THR A 49 -6.50 3.71 -2.23
C THR A 49 -5.92 5.01 -1.66
N VAL A 50 -4.59 5.17 -1.65
CA VAL A 50 -3.94 6.40 -1.18
C VAL A 50 -4.31 7.57 -2.09
N MET A 51 -4.19 7.40 -3.41
CA MET A 51 -4.51 8.43 -4.40
C MET A 51 -5.96 8.92 -4.26
N TYR A 52 -6.93 8.00 -4.22
CA TYR A 52 -8.35 8.35 -4.09
C TYR A 52 -8.66 9.03 -2.76
N THR A 53 -8.06 8.55 -1.67
CA THR A 53 -8.33 9.10 -0.32
C THR A 53 -7.74 10.49 -0.16
N VAL A 54 -6.53 10.73 -0.69
CA VAL A 54 -5.92 12.07 -0.67
C VAL A 54 -6.65 13.03 -1.61
N ALA A 55 -7.12 12.55 -2.76
CA ALA A 55 -7.96 13.34 -3.68
C ALA A 55 -9.38 13.62 -3.15
N GLY A 56 -9.81 12.93 -2.09
CA GLY A 56 -11.15 13.09 -1.51
C GLY A 56 -12.28 12.48 -2.35
N ILE A 57 -11.96 11.50 -3.21
CA ILE A 57 -12.91 10.81 -4.10
C ILE A 57 -13.12 9.34 -3.74
N ASN A 58 -12.49 8.86 -2.67
CA ASN A 58 -12.63 7.49 -2.20
C ASN A 58 -14.04 7.22 -1.66
N ASN A 59 -14.48 5.97 -1.73
CA ASN A 59 -15.69 5.53 -1.06
C ASN A 59 -15.49 5.54 0.47
N PRO A 60 -16.28 6.31 1.24
CA PRO A 60 -16.11 6.39 2.70
C PRO A 60 -16.59 5.13 3.43
N ASP A 61 -17.53 4.39 2.87
CA ASP A 61 -18.19 3.25 3.52
C ASP A 61 -17.28 2.02 3.53
N THR A 62 -16.79 1.63 2.35
CA THR A 62 -15.81 0.54 2.20
C THR A 62 -14.42 1.00 2.66
N GLY A 63 -14.08 2.27 2.42
CA GLY A 63 -12.75 2.85 2.62
C GLY A 63 -11.76 2.53 1.50
N TRP A 64 -12.20 1.89 0.42
CA TRP A 64 -11.42 1.56 -0.78
C TRP A 64 -12.31 1.68 -2.02
N GLY A 65 -11.71 1.87 -3.20
CA GLY A 65 -12.44 2.20 -4.43
C GLY A 65 -13.01 3.62 -4.41
N LEU A 66 -13.69 3.99 -5.48
CA LEU A 66 -14.23 5.33 -5.72
C LEU A 66 -15.67 5.48 -5.21
N ALA A 67 -16.04 6.70 -4.81
CA ALA A 67 -17.41 7.02 -4.43
C ALA A 67 -18.32 7.11 -5.68
N GLY A 68 -19.59 6.69 -5.54
CA GLY A 68 -20.55 6.73 -6.65
C GLY A 68 -20.33 5.63 -7.70
N GLU A 69 -19.71 4.53 -7.32
CA GLU A 69 -19.34 3.44 -8.22
C GLU A 69 -20.55 2.65 -8.72
N THR A 70 -20.54 2.33 -10.01
CA THR A 70 -21.43 1.33 -10.60
C THR A 70 -20.65 0.03 -10.89
N TRP A 71 -21.38 -1.06 -11.10
CA TRP A 71 -20.81 -2.41 -11.19
C TRP A 71 -21.27 -3.15 -12.45
N SER A 72 -21.56 -2.41 -13.52
CA SER A 72 -22.17 -2.96 -14.74
C SER A 72 -21.20 -3.90 -15.45
N PHE A 73 -19.91 -3.54 -15.47
CA PHE A 73 -18.85 -4.38 -16.00
C PHE A 73 -18.80 -5.75 -15.29
N MET A 74 -18.74 -5.74 -13.95
CA MET A 74 -18.69 -6.97 -13.16
C MET A 74 -19.96 -7.82 -13.31
N ALA A 75 -21.13 -7.19 -13.38
CA ALA A 75 -22.39 -7.91 -13.59
C ALA A 75 -22.44 -8.62 -14.96
N MET A 76 -21.93 -7.98 -16.01
CA MET A 76 -21.83 -8.62 -17.32
C MET A 76 -20.76 -9.72 -17.34
N LEU A 77 -19.61 -9.49 -16.69
CA LEU A 77 -18.54 -10.47 -16.57
C LEU A 77 -19.02 -11.75 -15.87
N GLU A 78 -19.82 -11.62 -14.81
CA GLU A 78 -20.43 -12.75 -14.11
C GLU A 78 -21.33 -13.57 -15.05
N ARG A 79 -22.17 -12.90 -15.86
CA ARG A 79 -23.04 -13.56 -16.85
C ARG A 79 -22.25 -14.31 -17.93
N LEU A 80 -21.02 -13.90 -18.20
CA LEU A 80 -20.11 -14.57 -19.12
C LEU A 80 -19.32 -15.71 -18.45
N GLY A 81 -19.47 -15.92 -17.13
CA GLY A 81 -18.72 -16.92 -16.37
C GLY A 81 -17.27 -16.50 -16.06
N GLY A 82 -16.98 -15.20 -16.09
CA GLY A 82 -15.65 -14.66 -15.77
C GLY A 82 -15.35 -14.63 -14.26
N GLU A 83 -14.12 -14.22 -13.93
CA GLU A 83 -13.69 -14.12 -12.53
C GLU A 83 -14.31 -12.91 -11.83
N THR A 84 -15.02 -13.13 -10.72
CA THR A 84 -15.70 -12.08 -9.95
C THR A 84 -15.20 -11.95 -8.51
N TRP A 85 -14.19 -12.74 -8.14
CA TRP A 85 -13.65 -12.78 -6.77
C TRP A 85 -12.97 -11.46 -6.37
N PHE A 86 -12.47 -10.68 -7.34
CA PHE A 86 -12.02 -9.31 -7.17
C PHE A 86 -12.93 -8.41 -8.01
N ARG A 87 -13.62 -7.45 -7.40
CA ARG A 87 -14.58 -6.60 -8.11
C ARG A 87 -13.93 -5.30 -8.54
N LEU A 88 -14.12 -4.93 -9.79
CA LEU A 88 -13.67 -3.66 -10.37
C LEU A 88 -14.87 -2.74 -10.59
N GLY A 89 -14.83 -1.55 -10.02
CA GLY A 89 -15.83 -0.51 -10.25
C GLY A 89 -15.73 0.05 -11.68
N ASP A 90 -16.83 0.56 -12.23
CA ASP A 90 -16.83 1.06 -13.62
C ASP A 90 -15.93 2.31 -13.81
N GLN A 91 -15.81 3.20 -12.80
CA GLN A 91 -14.86 4.33 -12.83
C GLN A 91 -13.44 3.86 -12.51
N ASP A 92 -13.28 2.96 -11.54
CA ASP A 92 -12.00 2.37 -11.15
C ASP A 92 -11.33 1.62 -12.32
N LEU A 93 -12.16 1.00 -13.17
CA LEU A 93 -11.72 0.35 -14.41
C LEU A 93 -10.99 1.33 -15.33
N ALA A 94 -11.40 2.59 -15.41
CA ALA A 94 -10.72 3.60 -16.22
C ALA A 94 -9.28 3.85 -15.73
N ILE A 95 -9.08 3.83 -14.41
CA ILE A 95 -7.75 3.97 -13.79
C ILE A 95 -6.87 2.78 -14.15
N HIS A 96 -7.40 1.56 -14.03
CA HIS A 96 -6.65 0.35 -14.36
C HIS A 96 -6.34 0.23 -15.85
N VAL A 97 -7.29 0.57 -16.73
CA VAL A 97 -7.08 0.59 -18.19
C VAL A 97 -6.00 1.60 -18.56
N GLU A 98 -6.06 2.82 -18.03
CA GLU A 98 -5.08 3.85 -18.36
C GLU A 98 -3.69 3.52 -17.79
N ARG A 99 -3.62 2.97 -16.56
CA ARG A 99 -2.36 2.45 -16.01
C ARG A 99 -1.78 1.38 -16.92
N THR A 100 -2.57 0.38 -17.27
CA THR A 100 -2.14 -0.75 -18.13
C THR A 100 -1.63 -0.25 -19.47
N ARG A 101 -2.38 0.64 -20.14
CA ARG A 101 -1.99 1.22 -21.42
C ARG A 101 -0.69 2.01 -21.34
N ARG A 102 -0.50 2.82 -20.29
CA ARG A 102 0.72 3.64 -20.13
C ARG A 102 1.93 2.79 -19.77
N LEU A 103 1.78 1.80 -18.90
CA LEU A 103 2.84 0.83 -18.60
C LEU A 103 3.27 0.06 -19.88
N ALA A 104 2.30 -0.41 -20.67
CA ALA A 104 2.56 -1.08 -21.94
C ALA A 104 3.27 -0.17 -22.97
N SER A 105 3.13 1.16 -22.85
CA SER A 105 3.86 2.15 -23.64
C SER A 105 5.28 2.47 -23.13
N GLY A 106 5.76 1.74 -22.11
CA GLY A 106 7.11 1.89 -21.54
C GLY A 106 7.24 2.93 -20.42
N GLN A 107 6.13 3.49 -19.92
CA GLN A 107 6.18 4.38 -18.75
C GLN A 107 6.36 3.56 -17.47
N SER A 108 7.07 4.12 -16.49
CA SER A 108 7.19 3.52 -15.16
C SER A 108 5.92 3.73 -14.32
N LEU A 109 5.74 2.93 -13.26
CA LEU A 109 4.61 3.06 -12.33
C LEU A 109 4.62 4.44 -11.64
N SER A 110 5.80 4.98 -11.33
CA SER A 110 6.01 6.33 -10.80
C SER A 110 5.46 7.40 -11.75
N CYS A 111 5.80 7.33 -13.05
CA CYS A 111 5.29 8.25 -14.07
C CYS A 111 3.78 8.14 -14.23
N VAL A 112 3.25 6.92 -14.21
CA VAL A 112 1.81 6.67 -14.28
C VAL A 112 1.09 7.30 -13.09
N THR A 113 1.51 6.94 -11.87
CA THR A 113 0.95 7.40 -10.60
C THR A 113 0.97 8.91 -10.49
N SER A 114 2.11 9.55 -10.78
CA SER A 114 2.26 11.02 -10.77
C SER A 114 1.30 11.70 -11.75
N GLY A 115 1.14 11.15 -12.96
CA GLY A 115 0.21 11.67 -13.95
C GLY A 115 -1.25 11.59 -13.50
N LEU A 116 -1.65 10.45 -12.92
CA LEU A 116 -3.02 10.25 -12.41
C LEU A 116 -3.30 11.17 -11.21
N CYS A 117 -2.40 11.21 -10.23
CA CYS A 117 -2.48 12.09 -9.06
C CYS A 117 -2.68 13.55 -9.46
N ARG A 118 -1.91 14.05 -10.44
CA ARG A 118 -2.05 15.42 -10.95
C ARG A 118 -3.42 15.69 -11.57
N LYS A 119 -3.95 14.75 -12.35
CA LYS A 119 -5.28 14.87 -12.98
C LYS A 119 -6.41 14.84 -11.96
N LEU A 120 -6.21 14.13 -10.85
CA LEU A 120 -7.17 14.04 -9.75
C LEU A 120 -6.98 15.14 -8.68
N GLY A 121 -6.06 16.09 -8.88
CA GLY A 121 -5.87 17.23 -7.98
C GLY A 121 -5.14 16.91 -6.67
N VAL A 122 -4.41 15.80 -6.59
CA VAL A 122 -3.58 15.45 -5.43
C VAL A 122 -2.42 16.44 -5.30
N ARG A 123 -2.27 17.05 -4.12
CA ARG A 123 -1.27 18.09 -3.84
C ARG A 123 0.06 17.54 -3.33
N SER A 124 0.00 16.54 -2.45
CA SER A 124 1.17 15.78 -2.01
C SER A 124 1.78 14.95 -3.14
N ARG A 125 3.03 14.52 -2.96
CA ARG A 125 3.70 13.63 -3.90
C ARG A 125 3.42 12.19 -3.51
N VAL A 126 2.60 11.48 -4.27
CA VAL A 126 2.37 10.03 -4.09
C VAL A 126 3.31 9.27 -5.00
N VAL A 127 4.16 8.39 -4.43
CA VAL A 127 5.16 7.61 -5.16
C VAL A 127 5.06 6.14 -4.78
N PRO A 128 5.22 5.19 -5.72
CA PRO A 128 5.34 3.78 -5.37
C PRO A 128 6.66 3.54 -4.62
N MET A 129 6.72 2.48 -3.80
CA MET A 129 7.97 2.08 -3.13
C MET A 129 9.07 1.68 -4.12
N SER A 130 8.68 1.16 -5.28
CA SER A 130 9.55 0.69 -6.36
C SER A 130 8.79 0.72 -7.68
N ASP A 131 9.49 0.95 -8.79
CA ASP A 131 8.98 0.73 -10.14
C ASP A 131 9.14 -0.74 -10.61
N ALA A 132 10.03 -1.49 -9.96
CA ALA A 132 10.18 -2.93 -10.18
C ALA A 132 9.04 -3.71 -9.52
N ARG A 133 8.71 -4.85 -10.12
CA ARG A 133 7.66 -5.76 -9.64
C ARG A 133 8.06 -6.39 -8.30
N VAL A 134 7.28 -6.10 -7.26
CA VAL A 134 7.36 -6.78 -5.96
C VAL A 134 6.00 -7.40 -5.68
N ARG A 135 5.97 -8.65 -5.21
CA ARG A 135 4.72 -9.37 -4.92
C ARG A 135 4.75 -10.00 -3.53
N THR A 136 3.75 -9.69 -2.73
CA THR A 136 3.55 -10.31 -1.41
C THR A 136 2.91 -11.68 -1.58
N PHE A 137 3.54 -12.70 -1.01
CA PHE A 137 3.01 -14.04 -0.87
C PHE A 137 2.86 -14.39 0.61
N VAL A 138 1.70 -14.96 0.94
CA VAL A 138 1.35 -15.39 2.29
C VAL A 138 1.59 -16.88 2.40
N LEU A 139 2.48 -17.27 3.31
CA LEU A 139 2.76 -18.67 3.61
C LEU A 139 1.69 -19.18 4.57
N THR A 140 0.98 -20.23 4.19
CA THR A 140 -0.10 -20.83 4.99
C THR A 140 0.06 -22.34 5.08
N GLU A 141 -0.76 -22.99 5.92
CA GLU A 141 -0.80 -24.46 5.97
C GLU A 141 -1.26 -25.09 4.65
N GLN A 142 -2.01 -24.35 3.83
CA GLN A 142 -2.51 -24.78 2.54
C GLN A 142 -1.48 -24.55 1.41
N GLY A 143 -0.29 -24.07 1.76
CA GLY A 143 0.75 -23.66 0.82
C GLY A 143 0.86 -22.13 0.71
N GLU A 144 1.61 -21.71 -0.29
CA GLU A 144 1.87 -20.30 -0.58
C GLU A 144 0.74 -19.69 -1.42
N LEU A 145 0.24 -18.53 -1.00
CA LEU A 145 -0.87 -17.84 -1.65
C LEU A 145 -0.47 -16.43 -2.07
N PRO A 146 -0.75 -16.00 -3.32
CA PRO A 146 -0.67 -14.58 -3.68
C PRO A 146 -1.54 -13.74 -2.75
N PHE A 147 -1.05 -12.55 -2.36
CA PHE A 147 -1.71 -11.74 -1.34
C PHE A 147 -3.20 -11.49 -1.61
N GLN A 148 -3.59 -11.11 -2.83
CA GLN A 148 -5.00 -10.83 -3.13
C GLN A 148 -5.91 -12.07 -3.09
N HIS A 149 -5.36 -13.26 -3.36
CA HIS A 149 -6.11 -14.51 -3.18
C HIS A 149 -6.32 -14.79 -1.69
N TYR A 150 -5.29 -14.62 -0.87
CA TYR A 150 -5.43 -14.73 0.58
C TYR A 150 -6.42 -13.70 1.13
N PHE A 151 -6.28 -12.43 0.73
CA PHE A 151 -6.97 -11.30 1.34
C PHE A 151 -8.43 -11.18 0.89
N VAL A 152 -8.69 -11.23 -0.42
CA VAL A 152 -10.03 -11.03 -0.99
C VAL A 152 -10.73 -12.36 -1.19
N ARG A 153 -10.15 -13.27 -1.96
CA ARG A 153 -10.81 -14.52 -2.36
C ARG A 153 -11.07 -15.45 -1.19
N LEU A 154 -10.10 -15.61 -0.30
CA LEU A 154 -10.17 -16.45 0.89
C LEU A 154 -10.44 -15.65 2.17
N ARG A 155 -10.71 -14.35 2.07
CA ARG A 155 -11.12 -13.47 3.18
C ARG A 155 -10.22 -13.56 4.42
N CYS A 156 -8.92 -13.72 4.21
CA CYS A 156 -7.92 -13.90 5.27
C CYS A 156 -8.16 -15.14 6.17
N GLU A 157 -8.99 -16.11 5.76
CA GLU A 157 -9.35 -17.28 6.56
C GLU A 157 -8.14 -18.21 6.84
N PRO A 158 -7.29 -18.56 5.84
CA PRO A 158 -6.11 -19.38 6.10
C PRO A 158 -5.20 -18.80 7.19
N ALA A 159 -4.61 -19.65 8.03
CA ALA A 159 -3.68 -19.22 9.06
C ALA A 159 -2.32 -18.84 8.46
N VAL A 160 -1.79 -17.68 8.83
CA VAL A 160 -0.49 -17.20 8.35
C VAL A 160 0.64 -17.85 9.14
N ARG A 161 1.60 -18.43 8.42
CA ARG A 161 2.84 -19.01 8.95
C ARG A 161 4.08 -18.18 8.64
N GLY A 162 3.98 -17.29 7.65
CA GLY A 162 5.06 -16.39 7.25
C GLY A 162 4.71 -15.62 5.99
N LEU A 163 5.65 -14.81 5.53
CA LEU A 163 5.50 -13.96 4.35
C LEU A 163 6.76 -14.02 3.50
N ARG A 164 6.58 -13.91 2.19
CA ARG A 164 7.65 -13.75 1.21
C ARG A 164 7.34 -12.55 0.33
N PHE A 165 8.35 -11.73 0.04
CA PHE A 165 8.25 -10.59 -0.86
C PHE A 165 9.07 -10.88 -2.11
N GLU A 166 8.42 -11.46 -3.11
CA GLU A 166 9.05 -11.82 -4.38
C GLU A 166 9.57 -10.57 -5.09
N GLY A 167 10.81 -10.61 -5.58
CA GLY A 167 11.46 -9.51 -6.29
C GLY A 167 11.96 -8.38 -5.40
N ALA A 168 11.64 -8.35 -4.10
CA ALA A 168 12.02 -7.24 -3.22
C ALA A 168 13.55 -7.07 -3.07
N ALA A 169 14.29 -8.18 -3.05
CA ALA A 169 15.75 -8.16 -2.93
C ALA A 169 16.47 -7.58 -4.15
N ASP A 170 15.85 -7.67 -5.33
CA ASP A 170 16.38 -7.15 -6.60
C ASP A 170 15.76 -5.79 -6.97
N ALA A 171 14.69 -5.39 -6.27
CA ALA A 171 14.01 -4.12 -6.46
C ALA A 171 14.77 -2.99 -5.76
N SER A 172 14.90 -1.86 -6.45
CA SER A 172 15.41 -0.62 -5.88
C SER A 172 14.26 0.31 -5.51
N MET A 173 14.52 1.24 -4.57
CA MET A 173 13.61 2.35 -4.31
C MET A 173 13.25 3.09 -5.60
N SER A 174 11.99 3.49 -5.76
CA SER A 174 11.63 4.42 -6.84
C SER A 174 12.44 5.72 -6.70
N GLU A 175 12.67 6.41 -7.82
CA GLU A 175 13.40 7.68 -7.83
C GLU A 175 12.78 8.68 -6.83
N GLY A 176 11.45 8.79 -6.81
CA GLY A 176 10.77 9.69 -5.89
C GLY A 176 10.87 9.31 -4.41
N PHE A 177 11.04 8.01 -4.10
CA PHE A 177 11.31 7.58 -2.73
C PHE A 177 12.76 7.93 -2.34
N ALA A 178 13.74 7.59 -3.18
CA ALA A 178 15.15 7.91 -2.95
C ALA A 178 15.38 9.42 -2.79
N GLU A 179 14.79 10.23 -3.68
CA GLU A 179 14.83 11.69 -3.59
C GLU A 179 14.25 12.20 -2.27
N ALA A 180 13.11 11.65 -1.83
CA ALA A 180 12.46 12.11 -0.61
C ALA A 180 13.29 11.78 0.65
N LEU A 181 13.95 10.62 0.68
CA LEU A 181 14.87 10.26 1.76
C LEU A 181 16.13 11.13 1.78
N GLY A 182 16.66 11.48 0.62
CA GLY A 182 17.86 12.31 0.48
C GLY A 182 17.62 13.82 0.53
N HIS A 183 16.35 14.27 0.58
CA HIS A 183 16.02 15.68 0.44
C HIS A 183 16.52 16.51 1.64
N PRO A 184 17.24 17.63 1.43
CA PRO A 184 17.78 18.44 2.53
C PRO A 184 16.73 18.99 3.50
N SER A 185 15.52 19.23 3.00
CA SER A 185 14.38 19.71 3.80
C SER A 185 13.54 18.57 4.42
N LEU A 186 13.96 17.31 4.33
CA LEU A 186 13.31 16.22 5.07
C LEU A 186 13.44 16.53 6.56
N CYS A 187 12.32 16.56 7.28
CA CYS A 187 12.29 16.87 8.72
C CYS A 187 11.72 15.75 9.58
N GLY A 188 11.18 14.70 8.96
CA GLY A 188 10.67 13.54 9.69
C GLY A 188 10.13 12.46 8.75
N ILE A 189 10.03 11.25 9.29
CA ILE A 189 9.46 10.09 8.63
C ILE A 189 8.30 9.57 9.49
N VAL A 190 7.20 9.19 8.86
CA VAL A 190 6.05 8.59 9.54
C VAL A 190 5.75 7.24 8.91
N LEU A 191 5.78 6.18 9.73
CA LEU A 191 5.18 4.90 9.37
C LEU A 191 3.70 4.99 9.74
N CYS A 192 2.85 5.05 8.73
CA CYS A 192 1.41 5.19 8.93
C CYS A 192 0.80 3.97 9.64
N PRO A 193 -0.43 4.04 10.18
CA PRO A 193 -1.12 2.94 10.86
C PRO A 193 -1.64 1.90 9.86
N SER A 194 -0.70 1.34 9.11
CA SER A 194 -0.85 0.30 8.12
C SER A 194 -0.49 -1.06 8.73
N ASN A 195 -0.84 -2.16 8.06
CA ASN A 195 -0.46 -3.49 8.54
C ASN A 195 1.08 -3.62 8.54
N PRO A 196 1.73 -3.96 9.67
CA PRO A 196 3.19 -4.04 9.70
C PRO A 196 3.77 -5.02 8.70
N TYR A 197 3.09 -6.14 8.52
CA TYR A 197 3.55 -7.27 7.74
C TYR A 197 3.16 -7.20 6.26
N LEU A 198 1.95 -6.70 5.97
CA LEU A 198 1.41 -6.70 4.60
C LEU A 198 1.57 -5.37 3.88
N SER A 199 1.78 -4.27 4.61
CA SER A 199 1.84 -2.94 4.02
C SER A 199 3.17 -2.24 4.23
N ILE A 200 3.76 -2.35 5.43
CA ILE A 200 5.05 -1.68 5.72
C ILE A 200 6.23 -2.59 5.37
N ASP A 201 6.19 -3.87 5.73
CA ASP A 201 7.29 -4.80 5.43
C ASP A 201 7.62 -4.92 3.93
N PRO A 202 6.67 -4.94 2.97
CA PRO A 202 7.03 -4.90 1.56
C PRO A 202 7.92 -3.71 1.21
N ILE A 203 7.61 -2.52 1.76
CA ILE A 203 8.41 -1.31 1.58
C ILE A 203 9.80 -1.50 2.20
N LEU A 204 9.86 -2.02 3.43
CA LEU A 204 11.11 -2.23 4.15
C LEU A 204 12.01 -3.31 3.53
N ASN A 205 11.44 -4.25 2.77
CA ASN A 205 12.19 -5.33 2.12
C ASN A 205 12.72 -4.95 0.73
N VAL A 206 12.34 -3.79 0.17
CA VAL A 206 13.00 -3.22 -1.01
C VAL A 206 14.46 -2.91 -0.69
N GLN A 207 15.36 -3.24 -1.61
CA GLN A 207 16.80 -3.10 -1.41
C GLN A 207 17.17 -1.66 -1.02
N GLY A 208 17.95 -1.53 0.05
CA GLY A 208 18.45 -0.25 0.55
C GLY A 208 17.51 0.52 1.49
N VAL A 209 16.21 0.19 1.56
CA VAL A 209 15.24 0.95 2.38
C VAL A 209 15.57 0.87 3.87
N ARG A 210 15.74 -0.33 4.43
CA ARG A 210 16.09 -0.51 5.86
C ARG A 210 17.40 0.21 6.22
N GLY A 211 18.41 0.13 5.35
CA GLY A 211 19.69 0.80 5.57
C GLY A 211 19.54 2.33 5.58
N ALA A 212 18.77 2.88 4.63
CA ALA A 212 18.51 4.31 4.56
C ALA A 212 17.71 4.81 5.77
N LEU A 213 16.69 4.07 6.20
CA LEU A 213 15.93 4.39 7.40
C LEU A 213 16.81 4.31 8.65
N ALA A 214 17.64 3.27 8.82
CA ALA A 214 18.53 3.17 9.98
C ALA A 214 19.58 4.30 10.02
N ALA A 215 20.07 4.75 8.86
CA ALA A 215 21.07 5.82 8.74
C ALA A 215 20.48 7.25 8.73
N ARG A 216 19.16 7.39 8.84
CA ARG A 216 18.47 8.68 8.82
C ARG A 216 18.97 9.62 9.92
N ARG A 217 18.87 10.93 9.68
CA ARG A 217 19.22 11.99 10.65
C ARG A 217 18.01 12.76 11.18
N VAL A 218 16.81 12.31 10.81
CA VAL A 218 15.53 12.91 11.19
C VAL A 218 14.73 11.92 12.02
N PRO A 219 13.81 12.37 12.88
CA PRO A 219 12.94 11.47 13.64
C PRO A 219 12.09 10.60 12.70
N ALA A 220 11.95 9.31 13.03
CA ALA A 220 10.96 8.43 12.45
C ALA A 220 9.96 7.99 13.52
N VAL A 221 8.67 8.16 13.25
CA VAL A 221 7.58 7.82 14.19
C VAL A 221 6.67 6.78 13.55
N ALA A 222 6.31 5.73 14.29
CA ALA A 222 5.28 4.79 13.86
C ALA A 222 3.95 5.05 14.58
N VAL A 223 2.88 5.13 13.81
CA VAL A 223 1.52 5.16 14.38
C VAL A 223 0.98 3.75 14.38
N SER A 224 0.65 3.21 15.54
CA SER A 224 0.18 1.82 15.63
C SER A 224 -1.19 1.63 14.94
N PRO A 225 -1.39 0.55 14.16
CA PRO A 225 -2.71 0.15 13.67
C PRO A 225 -3.55 -0.59 14.72
N ILE A 226 -2.98 -0.86 15.92
CA ILE A 226 -3.61 -1.65 16.97
C ILE A 226 -4.14 -0.74 18.09
N VAL A 227 -5.43 -0.84 18.38
CA VAL A 227 -6.11 -0.13 19.46
C VAL A 227 -6.84 -1.14 20.34
N GLY A 228 -6.52 -1.19 21.63
CA GLY A 228 -7.17 -2.11 22.59
C GLY A 228 -7.04 -3.59 22.24
N GLY A 229 -5.92 -4.00 21.61
CA GLY A 229 -5.70 -5.39 21.19
C GLY A 229 -6.32 -5.77 19.84
N GLN A 230 -6.94 -4.81 19.15
CA GLN A 230 -7.62 -5.04 17.86
C GLN A 230 -7.01 -4.17 16.77
N ALA A 231 -6.98 -4.69 15.54
CA ALA A 231 -6.64 -3.87 14.38
C ALA A 231 -7.86 -3.06 13.96
N LEU A 232 -7.69 -1.77 13.67
CA LEU A 232 -8.78 -0.91 13.23
C LEU A 232 -9.42 -1.39 11.91
N LYS A 233 -8.59 -1.90 10.99
CA LYS A 233 -9.01 -2.55 9.74
C LYS A 233 -8.01 -3.64 9.36
N GLY A 234 -8.50 -4.68 8.68
CA GLY A 234 -7.69 -5.74 8.12
C GLY A 234 -7.10 -6.72 9.14
N PRO A 235 -6.27 -7.68 8.69
CA PRO A 235 -5.90 -8.85 9.47
C PRO A 235 -4.69 -8.64 10.40
N ALA A 236 -4.23 -7.41 10.67
CA ALA A 236 -2.96 -7.19 11.39
C ALA A 236 -2.92 -7.89 12.77
N ALA A 237 -3.97 -7.74 13.59
CA ALA A 237 -4.06 -8.39 14.89
C ALA A 237 -4.19 -9.93 14.78
N LYS A 238 -4.81 -10.44 13.71
CA LYS A 238 -4.89 -11.88 13.42
C LYS A 238 -3.49 -12.42 13.11
N ILE A 239 -2.79 -11.78 12.18
CA ILE A 239 -1.44 -12.16 11.75
C ILE A 239 -0.46 -12.12 12.92
N MET A 240 -0.51 -11.09 13.78
CA MET A 240 0.31 -11.04 14.99
C MET A 240 0.12 -12.31 15.84
N ARG A 241 -1.12 -12.69 16.13
CA ARG A 241 -1.42 -13.88 16.94
C ARG A 241 -1.00 -15.17 16.26
N GLU A 242 -1.23 -15.30 14.96
CA GLU A 242 -0.88 -16.49 14.17
C GLU A 242 0.65 -16.68 14.06
N LEU A 243 1.40 -15.60 14.10
CA LEU A 243 2.86 -15.58 14.20
C LEU A 243 3.38 -15.67 15.65
N GLY A 244 2.51 -15.95 16.62
CA GLY A 244 2.89 -16.13 18.03
C GLY A 244 3.27 -14.84 18.75
N ARG A 245 2.75 -13.69 18.31
CA ARG A 245 2.98 -12.37 18.91
C ARG A 245 1.71 -11.83 19.57
N GLU A 246 1.90 -10.97 20.56
CA GLU A 246 0.80 -10.20 21.12
C GLU A 246 0.29 -9.19 20.09
N ALA A 247 -1.03 -9.06 19.94
CA ALA A 247 -1.61 -8.00 19.14
C ALA A 247 -1.60 -6.68 19.93
N SER A 248 -0.47 -5.98 19.98
CA SER A 248 -0.33 -4.74 20.76
C SER A 248 0.48 -3.67 20.01
N ALA A 249 0.31 -2.41 20.42
CA ALA A 249 1.14 -1.32 19.91
C ALA A 249 2.62 -1.50 20.26
N VAL A 250 2.90 -2.13 21.41
CA VAL A 250 4.25 -2.48 21.84
C VAL A 250 4.88 -3.45 20.84
N GLU A 251 4.18 -4.52 20.44
CA GLU A 251 4.76 -5.43 19.44
C GLU A 251 4.89 -4.84 18.05
N ALA A 252 3.99 -3.95 17.66
CA ALA A 252 4.20 -3.17 16.44
C ALA A 252 5.50 -2.34 16.52
N ALA A 253 5.77 -1.68 17.65
CA ALA A 253 7.00 -0.93 17.85
C ALA A 253 8.24 -1.83 17.89
N ARG A 254 8.17 -3.01 18.54
CA ARG A 254 9.27 -3.99 18.55
C ARG A 254 9.58 -4.52 17.15
N HIS A 255 8.57 -4.70 16.31
CA HIS A 255 8.74 -5.11 14.90
C HIS A 255 9.56 -4.10 14.08
N TYR A 256 9.49 -2.81 14.45
CA TYR A 256 10.26 -1.73 13.83
C TYR A 256 11.53 -1.33 14.61
N ALA A 257 12.00 -2.16 15.55
CA ALA A 257 13.17 -1.84 16.36
C ALA A 257 14.37 -1.43 15.49
N GLY A 258 15.01 -0.31 15.85
CA GLY A 258 16.12 0.29 15.10
C GLY A 258 15.71 1.17 13.90
N LEU A 259 14.43 1.18 13.52
CA LEU A 259 13.90 1.98 12.40
C LEU A 259 13.04 3.17 12.83
N ILE A 260 12.62 3.22 14.10
CA ILE A 260 11.77 4.27 14.66
C ILE A 260 12.36 4.82 15.95
N ASP A 261 11.98 6.06 16.27
CA ASP A 261 12.36 6.82 17.48
C ASP A 261 11.17 7.05 18.42
N GLY A 262 9.95 6.70 17.99
CA GLY A 262 8.70 6.85 18.74
C GLY A 262 7.51 6.22 18.05
#